data_AF-A0AAX4HJ22-F1
#
_entry.id   AF-A0AAX4HJ22-F1
#
_cell.length_a   1.000
_cell.length_b   1.000
_cell.length_c   1.000
_cell.angle_alpha   90.00
_cell.angle_beta   90.00
_cell.angle_gamma   90.00
#
_symmetry.space_group_name_H-M   'P 1'
#
loop_
_entity.id
_entity.type
_entity.pdbx_description
1 polymer ?
#
loop_
_entity_poly.entity_id
_entity_poly.type
_entity_poly.pdbx_seq_one_letter_code
_entity_poly.pdbx_strand_id
1 'polypeptide(L)'
;MITLALLAGIWSTTCIQTQMSPDHQGFVVESYHIQKDGSYEFKRSWFRDSKCSEPSGTDTESGILELGGKISSFFSPGNSYEANFSSEGGIDLGAIALRENDYIMVARGVKNNNFRNTMLSLFQYKKQP
;
A
#
# COMPACT_ATOMS: atom_id res chain seq x y z
N MET A 1 -9.16 1.16 18.19
CA MET A 1 -8.67 0.05 17.35
C MET A 1 -9.01 0.40 15.92
N ILE A 2 -8.08 0.30 14.98
CA ILE A 2 -8.43 0.46 13.56
C ILE A 2 -9.35 -0.69 13.13
N THR A 3 -10.25 -0.45 12.20
CA THR A 3 -11.13 -1.47 11.62
C THR A 3 -11.06 -1.40 10.10
N LEU A 4 -11.40 -2.49 9.42
CA LEU A 4 -11.52 -2.50 7.96
C LEU A 4 -12.54 -1.46 7.47
N ALA A 5 -13.60 -1.22 8.24
CA ALA A 5 -14.58 -0.17 7.95
C ALA A 5 -13.97 1.25 7.96
N LEU A 6 -12.98 1.52 8.82
CA LEU A 6 -12.27 2.81 8.83
C LEU A 6 -11.29 2.95 7.66
N LEU A 7 -10.73 1.82 7.22
CA LEU A 7 -9.85 1.75 6.05
C LEU A 7 -10.61 1.70 4.72
N ALA A 8 -11.92 1.45 4.74
CA ALA A 8 -12.70 1.35 3.52
C ALA A 8 -12.69 2.68 2.73
N GLY A 9 -12.46 2.57 1.43
CA GLY A 9 -12.36 3.68 0.51
C GLY A 9 -11.22 3.52 -0.50
N ILE A 10 -11.06 4.54 -1.33
CA ILE A 10 -9.97 4.63 -2.29
C ILE A 10 -8.87 5.50 -1.68
N TRP A 11 -7.65 5.01 -1.70
CA TRP A 11 -6.46 5.68 -1.19
C TRP A 11 -5.46 5.76 -2.32
N SER A 12 -4.81 6.91 -2.50
CA SER A 12 -3.81 7.05 -3.58
C SER A 12 -2.63 7.87 -3.13
N THR A 13 -1.45 7.50 -3.61
CA THR A 13 -0.27 8.34 -3.48
C THR A 13 -0.42 9.58 -4.36
N THR A 14 0.39 10.59 -4.09
CA THR A 14 0.72 11.56 -5.14
C THR A 14 1.58 10.90 -6.21
N CYS A 15 1.82 11.59 -7.33
CA CYS A 15 2.85 11.18 -8.27
C CYS A 15 4.20 11.05 -7.55
N ILE A 16 4.77 9.85 -7.55
CA ILE A 16 6.04 9.53 -6.88
C ILE A 16 7.01 8.94 -7.89
N GLN A 17 8.30 9.25 -7.74
CA GLN A 17 9.34 8.60 -8.53
C GLN A 17 9.77 7.31 -7.81
N THR A 18 9.84 6.21 -8.55
CA THR A 18 10.26 4.91 -8.03
C THR A 18 11.27 4.24 -8.96
N GLN A 19 12.17 3.45 -8.38
CA GLN A 19 13.10 2.60 -9.08
C GLN A 19 13.03 1.21 -8.44
N MET A 20 12.17 0.36 -9.02
CA MET A 20 11.95 -1.00 -8.53
C MET A 20 12.93 -1.99 -9.16
N SER A 21 13.25 -1.79 -10.44
CA SER A 21 14.28 -2.53 -11.17
C SER A 21 14.85 -1.66 -12.29
N PRO A 22 15.93 -2.09 -12.98
CA PRO A 22 16.46 -1.37 -14.15
C PRO A 22 15.40 -1.13 -15.23
N ASP A 23 14.47 -2.08 -15.37
CA ASP A 23 13.38 -2.04 -16.37
C ASP A 23 12.08 -1.41 -15.81
N HIS A 24 11.96 -1.30 -14.48
CA HIS A 24 10.80 -0.73 -13.78
C HIS A 24 11.24 0.49 -12.96
N GLN A 25 11.56 1.56 -13.68
CA GLN A 25 11.90 2.87 -13.13
C GLN A 25 11.06 3.95 -13.81
N GLY A 26 10.62 4.94 -13.04
CA GLY A 26 9.81 6.03 -13.57
C GLY A 26 8.93 6.67 -12.52
N PHE A 27 7.83 7.27 -12.97
CA PHE A 27 6.85 7.92 -12.12
C PHE A 27 5.62 7.04 -11.97
N VAL A 28 5.09 6.94 -10.75
CA VAL A 28 3.94 6.10 -10.46
C VAL A 28 2.92 6.82 -9.58
N VAL A 29 1.67 6.43 -9.77
CA VAL A 29 0.60 6.63 -8.79
C VAL A 29 0.14 5.24 -8.35
N GLU A 30 0.25 4.99 -7.05
CA GLU A 30 -0.29 3.78 -6.46
C GLU A 30 -1.62 4.07 -5.80
N SER A 31 -2.58 3.17 -5.96
CA SER A 31 -3.88 3.26 -5.33
C SER A 31 -4.33 1.95 -4.72
N TYR A 32 -4.95 2.04 -3.56
CA TYR A 32 -5.68 0.96 -2.92
C TYR A 32 -7.16 1.29 -2.94
N HIS A 33 -7.99 0.36 -3.40
CA HIS A 33 -9.42 0.36 -3.13
C HIS A 33 -9.71 -0.73 -2.11
N ILE A 34 -10.03 -0.33 -0.88
CA ILE A 34 -10.29 -1.26 0.23
C ILE A 34 -11.79 -1.25 0.51
N GLN A 35 -12.39 -2.43 0.57
CA GLN A 35 -13.79 -2.65 0.90
C GLN A 35 -13.95 -2.97 2.39
N LYS A 36 -15.18 -2.82 2.91
CA LYS A 36 -15.47 -3.00 4.35
C LYS A 36 -15.28 -4.44 4.83
N ASP A 37 -15.38 -5.40 3.91
CA ASP A 37 -15.17 -6.84 4.14
C ASP A 37 -13.68 -7.23 4.11
N GLY A 38 -12.78 -6.29 3.80
CA GLY A 38 -11.34 -6.53 3.66
C GLY A 38 -10.90 -6.86 2.25
N SER A 39 -11.82 -7.03 1.29
CA SER A 39 -11.44 -7.16 -0.12
C SER A 39 -10.68 -5.90 -0.56
N TYR A 40 -9.53 -6.05 -1.22
CA TYR A 40 -8.77 -4.92 -1.76
C TYR A 40 -8.40 -5.13 -3.23
N GLU A 41 -8.30 -4.01 -3.94
CA GLU A 41 -7.61 -3.90 -5.21
C GLU A 41 -6.46 -2.90 -5.04
N PHE A 42 -5.25 -3.32 -5.38
CA PHE A 42 -4.07 -2.50 -5.52
C PHE A 42 -3.81 -2.26 -7.00
N LYS A 43 -3.58 -1.01 -7.36
CA LYS A 43 -3.24 -0.60 -8.71
C LYS A 43 -2.02 0.29 -8.69
N ARG A 44 -1.05 0.01 -9.55
CA ARG A 44 0.11 0.88 -9.81
C ARG A 44 0.01 1.34 -11.25
N SER A 45 -0.19 2.64 -11.45
CA SER A 45 -0.15 3.26 -12.76
C SER A 45 1.21 3.91 -12.98
N TRP A 46 1.84 3.56 -14.10
CA TRP A 46 3.15 4.07 -14.50
C TRP A 46 3.00 5.21 -15.48
N PHE A 47 3.93 6.16 -15.42
CA PHE A 47 3.95 7.36 -16.23
C PHE A 47 5.37 7.68 -16.70
N ARG A 48 5.45 8.31 -17.88
CA ARG A 48 6.73 8.72 -18.49
C ARG A 48 7.24 10.05 -17.93
N ASP A 49 6.35 10.86 -17.39
CA ASP A 49 6.62 12.23 -16.95
C ASP A 49 6.42 12.42 -15.44
N SER A 50 7.14 13.40 -14.91
CA SER A 50 7.12 13.75 -13.48
C SER A 50 5.78 14.29 -12.95
N LYS A 51 4.83 14.61 -13.84
CA LYS A 51 3.50 15.07 -13.44
C LYS A 51 2.47 13.95 -13.46
N CYS A 52 2.87 12.73 -13.82
CA CYS A 52 1.99 11.58 -14.01
C CYS A 52 0.82 11.90 -14.96
N SER A 53 1.14 12.45 -16.13
CA SER A 53 0.17 12.87 -17.15
C SER A 53 0.24 12.05 -18.43
N GLU A 54 1.33 11.33 -18.67
CA GLU A 54 1.57 10.45 -19.81
C GLU A 54 1.65 8.97 -19.35
N PRO A 55 0.53 8.23 -19.36
CA PRO A 55 0.52 6.84 -18.93
C PRO A 55 1.45 5.96 -19.77
N SER A 56 2.16 5.04 -19.13
CA SER A 56 3.05 4.06 -19.78
C SER A 56 2.69 2.61 -19.49
N GLY A 57 1.96 2.33 -18.42
CA GLY A 57 1.60 0.98 -18.03
C GLY A 57 0.74 0.95 -16.77
N THR A 58 0.21 -0.22 -16.45
CA THR A 58 -0.56 -0.43 -15.23
C THR A 58 -0.40 -1.87 -14.75
N ASP A 59 -0.12 -2.02 -13.46
CA ASP A 59 -0.15 -3.29 -12.75
C ASP A 59 -1.34 -3.29 -11.79
N THR A 60 -2.00 -4.43 -11.67
CA THR A 60 -3.12 -4.61 -10.73
C THR A 60 -2.96 -5.91 -9.96
N GLU A 61 -3.35 -5.87 -8.69
CA GLU A 61 -3.34 -7.00 -7.78
C GLU A 61 -4.58 -6.91 -6.90
N SER A 62 -5.29 -8.01 -6.70
CA SER A 62 -6.47 -8.04 -5.83
C SER A 62 -6.36 -9.17 -4.81
N GLY A 63 -6.99 -8.98 -3.66
CA GLY A 63 -6.83 -9.89 -2.56
C GLY A 63 -7.66 -9.55 -1.33
N ILE A 64 -7.33 -10.18 -0.21
CA ILE A 64 -7.93 -9.93 1.10
C ILE A 64 -6.90 -9.29 2.02
N LEU A 65 -7.29 -8.17 2.63
CA LEU A 65 -6.58 -7.47 3.69
C LEU A 65 -7.13 -7.91 5.04
N GLU A 66 -6.26 -8.46 5.87
CA GLU A 66 -6.56 -8.78 7.27
C GLU A 66 -5.73 -7.91 8.20
N LEU A 67 -6.37 -7.31 9.21
CA LEU A 67 -5.68 -6.52 10.23
C LEU A 67 -5.35 -7.40 11.44
N GLY A 68 -4.09 -7.35 11.86
CA GLY A 68 -3.59 -8.06 13.03
C GLY A 68 -3.50 -7.16 14.27
N GLY A 69 -2.54 -7.47 15.13
CA GLY A 69 -2.33 -6.76 16.39
C GLY A 69 -1.83 -5.33 16.19
N LYS A 70 -1.98 -4.50 17.23
CA LYS A 70 -1.29 -3.20 17.28
C LYS A 70 0.21 -3.46 17.44
N ILE A 71 1.02 -2.78 16.66
CA ILE A 71 2.49 -2.87 16.73
C ILE A 71 3.11 -1.54 17.13
N SER A 72 4.14 -1.61 17.96
CA SER A 72 5.04 -0.48 18.21
C SER A 72 5.98 -0.34 17.02
N SER A 73 5.62 0.48 16.04
CA SER A 73 6.39 0.59 14.80
C SER A 73 7.30 1.82 14.78
N PHE A 74 8.47 1.66 14.15
CA PHE A 74 9.49 2.70 13.97
C PHE A 74 9.21 3.63 12.77
N PHE A 75 8.36 3.22 11.80
CA PHE A 75 8.07 4.03 10.60
C PHE A 75 7.03 5.12 10.81
N SER A 76 6.45 5.19 12.02
CA SER A 76 5.23 5.93 12.25
C SER A 76 5.02 6.24 13.75
N PRO A 77 5.10 7.52 14.18
CA PRO A 77 4.58 7.88 15.50
C PRO A 77 3.05 7.75 15.48
N GLY A 78 2.48 6.71 16.10
CA GLY A 78 1.02 6.54 16.16
C GLY A 78 0.51 5.09 16.30
N ASN A 79 -0.76 4.89 15.91
CA ASN A 79 -1.44 3.60 15.94
C ASN A 79 -1.16 2.80 14.65
N SER A 80 -0.04 2.08 14.62
CA SER A 80 0.27 1.12 13.56
C SER A 80 -0.27 -0.27 13.91
N TYR A 81 -0.71 -1.01 12.90
CA TYR A 81 -1.24 -2.37 13.02
C TYR A 81 -0.59 -3.28 12.00
N GLU A 82 -0.45 -4.56 12.34
CA GLU A 82 -0.12 -5.61 11.37
C GLU A 82 -1.19 -5.68 10.28
N ALA A 83 -0.75 -5.95 9.06
CA ALA A 83 -1.62 -6.13 7.91
C ALA A 83 -1.12 -7.32 7.08
N ASN A 84 -2.00 -8.26 6.77
CA ASN A 84 -1.71 -9.36 5.85
C ASN A 84 -2.45 -9.09 4.54
N PHE A 85 -1.71 -9.07 3.44
CA PHE A 85 -2.23 -8.90 2.09
C PHE A 85 -2.16 -10.26 1.38
N SER A 86 -3.29 -10.94 1.31
CA SER A 86 -3.40 -12.26 0.68
C SER A 86 -3.89 -12.11 -0.76
N SER A 87 -3.07 -12.47 -1.74
CA SER A 87 -3.42 -12.48 -3.16
C SER A 87 -3.11 -13.85 -3.80
N GLU A 88 -3.38 -14.02 -5.09
CA GLU A 88 -3.01 -15.24 -5.82
C GLU A 88 -1.49 -15.53 -5.77
N GLY A 89 -0.67 -14.49 -5.59
CA GLY A 89 0.77 -14.59 -5.47
C GLY A 89 1.27 -15.05 -4.09
N GLY A 90 0.37 -15.20 -3.11
CA GLY A 90 0.69 -15.58 -1.73
C GLY A 90 0.32 -14.50 -0.72
N ILE A 91 0.98 -14.52 0.43
CA ILE A 91 0.71 -13.58 1.54
C ILE A 91 1.90 -12.64 1.71
N ASP A 92 1.66 -11.37 1.43
CA ASP A 92 2.56 -10.27 1.76
C ASP A 92 2.26 -9.77 3.17
N LEU A 93 3.28 -9.75 4.02
CA LEU A 93 3.17 -9.20 5.36
C LEU A 93 3.45 -7.70 5.30
N GLY A 94 2.69 -6.95 6.08
CA GLY A 94 2.77 -5.51 6.09
C GLY A 94 2.31 -4.89 7.39
N ALA A 95 2.22 -3.57 7.35
CA ALA A 95 1.68 -2.77 8.41
C ALA A 95 0.92 -1.59 7.83
N ILE A 96 -0.19 -1.23 8.48
CA ILE A 96 -0.99 -0.06 8.14
C ILE A 96 -1.05 0.87 9.35
N ALA A 97 -0.84 2.15 9.11
CA ALA A 97 -1.08 3.21 10.09
C ALA A 97 -2.12 4.18 9.53
N LEU A 98 -3.22 4.38 10.26
CA LEU A 98 -4.18 5.44 9.98
C LEU A 98 -3.68 6.74 10.62
N ARG A 99 -3.61 7.79 9.82
CA ARG A 99 -3.23 9.14 10.23
C ARG A 99 -4.44 10.03 10.34
N GLU A 100 -4.29 11.10 11.09
CA GLU A 100 -5.20 12.24 11.05
C GLU A 100 -5.23 12.84 9.63
N ASN A 101 -6.36 13.46 9.25
CA ASN A 101 -6.59 14.09 7.94
C ASN A 101 -6.67 13.13 6.73
N ASP A 102 -7.25 11.94 6.91
CA ASP A 102 -7.54 11.03 5.81
C ASP A 102 -6.30 10.56 5.03
N TYR A 103 -5.24 10.22 5.77
CA TYR A 103 -4.07 9.53 5.21
C TYR A 103 -3.90 8.15 5.83
N ILE A 104 -3.44 7.20 5.02
CA ILE A 104 -2.88 5.94 5.50
C ILE A 104 -1.41 5.85 5.10
N MET A 105 -0.62 5.22 5.95
CA MET A 105 0.69 4.73 5.58
C MET A 105 0.60 3.23 5.44
N VAL A 106 1.01 2.71 4.29
CA VAL A 106 1.07 1.27 4.04
C VAL A 106 2.54 0.92 3.88
N ALA A 107 2.99 -0.05 4.68
CA ALA A 107 4.24 -0.74 4.50
C ALA A 107 3.91 -2.18 4.08
N ARG A 108 4.39 -2.64 2.94
CA ARG A 108 4.22 -4.03 2.50
C ARG A 108 5.57 -4.60 2.02
N GLY A 109 5.77 -5.88 2.26
CA GLY A 109 6.95 -6.59 1.77
C GLY A 109 6.67 -8.06 1.55
N VAL A 110 7.47 -8.64 0.65
CA VAL A 110 7.34 -10.03 0.27
C VAL A 110 7.83 -10.93 1.40
N LYS A 111 7.02 -11.89 1.81
CA LYS A 111 7.43 -12.90 2.79
C LYS A 111 8.47 -13.83 2.18
N ASN A 112 9.71 -13.78 2.67
CA ASN A 112 10.67 -14.86 2.51
C ASN A 112 10.73 -15.73 3.78
N ASN A 113 11.29 -16.95 3.68
CA ASN A 113 11.32 -17.95 4.76
C ASN A 113 11.97 -17.47 6.08
N ASN A 114 12.61 -16.29 6.10
CA ASN A 114 13.36 -15.78 7.26
C ASN A 114 12.68 -14.60 7.97
N PHE A 115 11.38 -14.35 7.72
CA PHE A 115 10.63 -13.23 8.31
C PHE A 115 11.27 -11.84 8.09
N ARG A 116 12.22 -11.71 7.15
CA ARG A 116 12.76 -10.41 6.76
C ARG A 116 11.77 -9.74 5.82
N ASN A 117 10.83 -9.03 6.42
CA ASN A 117 9.99 -8.07 5.71
C ASN A 117 10.92 -6.95 5.22
N THR A 118 11.39 -7.04 3.97
CA THR A 118 11.93 -5.85 3.30
C THR A 118 10.72 -5.00 3.02
N MET A 119 10.44 -4.01 3.87
CA MET A 119 9.44 -3.00 3.58
C MET A 119 9.93 -2.26 2.34
N LEU A 120 9.53 -2.72 1.15
CA LEU A 120 10.00 -2.22 -0.14
C LEU A 120 9.28 -0.92 -0.52
N SER A 121 8.11 -0.70 0.06
CA SER A 121 7.28 0.46 -0.18
C SER A 121 6.70 0.95 1.14
N LEU A 122 7.23 2.06 1.65
CA LEU A 122 6.56 2.86 2.67
C LEU A 122 6.01 4.10 1.98
N PHE A 123 4.73 4.07 1.64
CA PHE A 123 4.08 5.20 0.99
C PHE A 123 2.95 5.75 1.85
N GLN A 124 2.77 7.06 1.72
CA GLN A 124 1.63 7.76 2.26
C GLN A 124 0.56 7.87 1.16
N TYR A 125 -0.64 7.42 1.47
CA TYR A 125 -1.79 7.47 0.60
C TYR A 125 -2.83 8.41 1.19
N LYS A 126 -3.41 9.26 0.36
CA LYS A 126 -4.51 10.14 0.70
C LYS A 126 -5.83 9.51 0.29
N LYS A 127 -6.84 9.60 1.16
CA LYS A 127 -8.19 9.19 0.80
C LYS A 127 -8.71 10.04 -0.35
N GLN A 128 -9.28 9.37 -1.34
CA GLN A 128 -9.99 10.03 -2.43
C GLN A 128 -11.45 10.28 -1.99
N PRO A 129 -12.04 11.41 -2.43
CA PRO A 129 -13.43 11.76 -2.12
C PRO A 129 -14.44 10.75 -2.69
#